data_AF-K0S0M1-F1
#
_entry.id   AF-K0S0M1-F1
#
_cell.length_a   1.000
_cell.length_b   1.000
_cell.length_c   1.000
_cell.angle_alpha   90.00
_cell.angle_beta   90.00
_cell.angle_gamma   90.00
#
_symmetry.space_group_name_H-M   'P 1'
#
loop_
_entity.id
_entity.type
_entity.pdbx_description
1 polymer ?
#
loop_
_entity_poly.entity_id
_entity_poly.type
_entity_poly.pdbx_seq_one_letter_code
_entity_poly.pdbx_strand_id
1 'polypeptide(L)'
;MNTAVVTEQTCGICLEDSRDPLDLPCGHSFCGGCLDEWRSRYGAKEEMRRKCPICRARIPPSKEMVTSLHSYRAQKQKLEDHNETSSERYHRVCYLLENAEAEVGADWDGVTVLEDKNDKQTVEMPDYIARAVGTGDIKSVLRWINANRAEDRANAKTSADMMEMPALCVAAGGDHMALMTILLQLGADVDSRNSAGHTAISMMFASSELAKVGVSDRIRLLLSWGASFFPGDECSREACIRKARIYGRPELADLLESELGGRRCEIINLSSQPELNGKTCVADEYLPDSNQYKVTLETKSKEVIILDPDNLKRRDRTPQDCGYYIEFKNGRTIRHDFDSSEECQAFVAAMNRDESQPAVTEEAEARAERAAAELLAELGLDDSPHEAPTGEDQAKKSKKKKKKGGKNKKR
;
A
#
# COMPACT_ATOMS: atom_id res chain seq x y z
N MET A 1 2.27 37.82 28.45
CA MET A 1 3.64 37.25 28.37
C MET A 1 3.48 35.75 28.21
N ASN A 2 3.97 35.24 27.09
CA ASN A 2 3.99 33.83 26.72
C ASN A 2 4.63 32.97 27.80
N THR A 3 4.04 31.79 28.03
CA THR A 3 4.80 30.58 28.33
C THR A 3 4.20 29.46 27.50
N ALA A 4 4.51 29.47 26.20
CA ALA A 4 4.50 28.24 25.43
C ALA A 4 5.68 27.40 25.94
N VAL A 5 5.39 26.21 26.45
CA VAL A 5 6.43 25.23 26.78
C VAL A 5 6.97 24.72 25.44
N VAL A 6 8.10 25.27 25.03
CA VAL A 6 8.86 24.81 23.87
C VAL A 6 9.70 23.63 24.33
N THR A 7 9.31 22.41 24.01
CA THR A 7 10.19 21.24 24.08
C THR A 7 10.97 21.15 22.78
N GLU A 8 11.98 22.00 22.62
CA GLU A 8 12.96 21.90 21.52
C GLU A 8 13.91 20.71 21.82
N GLN A 9 13.57 19.52 21.35
CA GLN A 9 14.53 18.42 21.26
C GLN A 9 15.25 18.54 19.93
N THR A 10 16.46 19.11 19.94
CA THR A 10 17.34 19.14 18.77
C THR A 10 17.95 17.75 18.54
N CYS A 11 17.93 17.25 17.31
CA CYS A 11 18.50 15.95 16.96
C CYS A 11 20.02 15.96 17.06
N GLY A 12 20.60 14.99 17.78
CA GLY A 12 22.06 14.88 17.96
C GLY A 12 22.87 14.50 16.71
N ILE A 13 22.23 14.30 15.55
CA ILE A 13 22.87 13.99 14.26
C ILE A 13 22.71 15.16 13.27
N CYS A 14 21.47 15.54 12.94
CA CYS A 14 21.22 16.60 11.96
C CYS A 14 21.28 18.02 12.55
N LEU A 15 21.26 18.15 13.88
CA LEU A 15 21.28 19.42 14.62
C LEU A 15 20.08 20.35 14.31
N GLU A 16 19.04 19.82 13.67
CA GLU A 16 17.76 20.48 13.45
C GLU A 16 16.75 20.07 14.53
N ASP A 17 15.59 20.73 14.54
CA ASP A 17 14.43 20.32 15.34
C ASP A 17 14.06 18.86 15.00
N SER A 18 13.99 18.00 16.03
CA SER A 18 13.74 16.58 15.84
C SER A 18 12.40 16.34 15.16
N ARG A 19 12.43 15.71 14.00
CA ARG A 19 11.26 15.10 13.36
C ARG A 19 11.19 13.67 13.87
N ASP A 20 10.16 13.36 14.65
CA ASP A 20 9.96 12.04 15.26
C ASP A 20 11.14 11.63 16.19
N PRO A 21 11.27 12.30 17.37
CA PRO A 21 12.40 12.08 18.26
C PRO A 21 12.37 10.70 18.92
N LEU A 22 13.45 9.94 18.74
CA LEU A 22 13.75 8.72 19.48
C LEU A 22 14.70 9.04 20.64
N ASP A 23 14.19 8.89 21.86
CA ASP A 23 14.98 9.09 23.08
C ASP A 23 15.67 7.78 23.49
N LEU A 24 17.00 7.77 23.45
CA LEU A 24 17.77 6.61 23.87
C LEU A 24 17.84 6.50 25.40
N PRO A 25 18.02 5.29 25.96
CA PRO A 25 18.21 5.10 27.41
C PRO A 25 19.42 5.86 27.99
N CYS A 26 20.38 6.23 27.15
CA CYS A 26 21.53 7.05 27.55
C CYS A 26 21.23 8.56 27.63
N GLY A 27 19.98 8.98 27.36
CA GLY A 27 19.52 10.36 27.43
C GLY A 27 19.73 11.21 26.18
N HIS A 28 20.27 10.64 25.09
CA HIS A 28 20.41 11.35 23.81
C HIS A 28 19.21 11.12 22.91
N SER A 29 18.80 12.15 22.17
CA SER A 29 17.66 12.14 21.25
C SER A 29 18.10 12.34 19.80
N PHE A 30 17.41 11.66 18.88
CA PHE A 30 17.70 11.70 17.45
C PHE A 30 16.39 11.61 16.65
N CYS A 31 16.34 12.20 15.45
CA CYS A 31 15.27 11.86 14.50
C CYS A 31 15.32 10.35 14.19
N GLY A 32 14.17 9.68 14.08
CA GLY A 32 14.10 8.26 13.71
C GLY A 32 14.92 7.94 12.45
N GLY A 33 14.70 8.70 11.37
CA GLY A 33 15.44 8.53 10.12
C GLY A 33 16.95 8.74 10.24
N CYS A 34 17.41 9.68 11.08
CA CYS A 34 18.84 9.89 11.30
C CYS A 34 19.48 8.72 12.04
N LEU A 35 18.78 8.14 13.01
CA LEU A 35 19.27 6.98 13.75
C LEU A 35 19.31 5.72 12.88
N ASP A 36 18.34 5.55 11.98
CA ASP A 36 18.32 4.44 11.02
C ASP A 36 19.42 4.56 9.98
N GLU A 37 19.70 5.78 9.50
CA GLU A 37 20.84 6.02 8.61
C GLU A 37 22.17 5.72 9.32
N TRP A 38 22.31 6.14 10.58
CA TRP A 38 23.46 5.80 11.41
C TRP A 38 23.66 4.29 11.51
N ARG A 39 22.58 3.53 11.75
CA ARG A 39 22.64 2.07 11.80
C ARG A 39 23.07 1.46 10.47
N SER A 40 22.55 1.98 9.36
CA SER A 40 22.77 1.47 8.01
C SER A 40 24.18 1.69 7.49
N ARG A 41 24.95 2.63 8.07
CA ARG A 41 26.37 2.84 7.73
C ARG A 41 27.29 1.68 8.15
N TYR A 42 26.80 0.79 9.01
CA TYR A 42 27.56 -0.32 9.56
C TYR A 42 26.87 -1.64 9.23
N GLY A 43 27.65 -2.68 8.92
CA GLY A 43 27.11 -4.01 8.66
C GLY A 43 26.34 -4.56 9.86
N ALA A 44 25.37 -5.45 9.64
CA ALA A 44 24.52 -6.00 10.69
C ALA A 44 25.27 -6.64 11.88
N LYS A 45 26.50 -7.16 11.63
CA LYS A 45 27.35 -7.78 12.66
C LYS A 45 28.26 -6.79 13.39
N GLU A 46 28.33 -5.54 12.95
CA GLU A 46 29.21 -4.54 13.55
C GLU A 46 28.62 -3.94 14.82
N GLU A 47 29.42 -3.92 15.89
CA GLU A 47 28.96 -3.44 17.19
C GLU A 47 28.55 -1.96 17.16
N MET A 48 29.20 -1.14 16.32
CA MET A 48 28.97 0.31 16.23
C MET A 48 27.54 0.67 15.82
N ARG A 49 26.88 -0.20 15.04
CA ARG A 49 25.45 -0.07 14.68
C ARG A 49 24.54 0.03 15.91
N ARG A 50 24.92 -0.63 17.01
CA ARG A 50 24.17 -0.66 18.28
C ARG A 50 24.73 0.30 19.32
N LYS A 51 25.51 1.30 18.91
CA LYS A 51 26.14 2.29 19.81
C LYS A 51 25.62 3.68 19.49
N CYS A 52 25.30 4.43 20.55
CA CYS A 52 24.88 5.81 20.48
C CYS A 52 25.95 6.65 19.73
N PRO A 53 25.56 7.45 18.72
CA PRO A 53 26.50 8.30 17.97
C PRO A 53 27.33 9.25 18.85
N ILE A 54 26.78 9.65 19.99
CA ILE A 54 27.40 10.65 20.88
C ILE A 54 28.25 9.97 21.97
N CYS A 55 27.63 9.13 22.80
CA CYS A 55 28.29 8.57 23.98
C CYS A 55 28.72 7.11 23.84
N ARG A 56 28.40 6.46 22.72
CA ARG A 56 28.65 5.03 22.46
C ARG A 56 28.00 4.08 23.48
N ALA A 57 27.06 4.55 24.29
CA ALA A 57 26.20 3.67 25.07
C ALA A 57 25.39 2.75 24.14
N ARG A 58 24.98 1.58 24.63
CA ARG A 58 24.22 0.62 23.84
C ARG A 58 22.83 1.18 23.49
N ILE A 59 22.43 0.98 22.25
CA ILE A 59 21.09 1.27 21.75
C ILE A 59 20.30 -0.04 21.74
N PRO A 60 19.12 -0.10 22.39
CA PRO A 60 18.20 -1.22 22.21
C PRO A 60 17.76 -1.40 20.74
N PRO A 61 17.32 -2.61 20.35
CA PRO A 61 16.69 -2.80 19.04
C PRO A 61 15.38 -2.01 18.95
N SER A 62 15.01 -1.56 17.75
CA SER A 62 13.72 -0.91 17.53
C SER A 62 12.57 -1.92 17.60
N LYS A 63 11.34 -1.42 17.71
CA LYS A 63 10.12 -2.23 17.64
C LYS A 63 10.06 -3.03 16.34
N GLU A 64 10.38 -2.41 15.21
CA GLU A 64 10.38 -3.05 13.88
C GLU A 64 11.38 -4.22 13.82
N MET A 65 12.60 -4.03 14.34
CA MET A 65 13.63 -5.08 14.37
C MET A 65 13.15 -6.30 15.17
N VAL A 66 12.55 -6.06 16.33
CA VAL A 66 12.03 -7.13 17.21
C VAL A 66 10.81 -7.79 16.60
N THR A 67 9.87 -7.03 16.02
CA THR A 67 8.72 -7.60 15.31
C THR A 67 9.19 -8.47 14.15
N SER A 68 10.10 -7.99 13.29
CA SER A 68 10.68 -8.77 12.19
C SER A 68 11.23 -10.11 12.66
N LEU A 69 12.03 -10.09 13.72
CA LEU A 69 12.61 -11.28 14.32
C LEU A 69 11.52 -12.29 14.72
N HIS A 70 10.48 -11.82 15.44
CA HIS A 70 9.36 -12.68 15.84
C HIS A 70 8.57 -13.22 14.66
N SER A 71 8.30 -12.38 13.65
CA SER A 71 7.55 -12.78 12.46
C SER A 71 8.30 -13.82 11.63
N TYR A 72 9.63 -13.70 11.46
CA TYR A 72 10.42 -14.71 10.77
C TYR A 72 10.50 -16.03 11.56
N ARG A 73 10.58 -15.96 12.90
CA ARG A 73 10.48 -17.16 13.76
C ARG A 73 9.13 -17.87 13.58
N ALA A 74 8.03 -17.11 13.61
CA ALA A 74 6.69 -17.66 13.40
C ALA A 74 6.52 -18.26 11.99
N GLN A 75 7.02 -17.59 10.94
CA GLN A 75 6.99 -18.13 9.58
C GLN A 75 7.81 -19.40 9.43
N LYS A 76 9.01 -19.44 10.02
CA LYS A 76 9.87 -20.63 10.00
C LYS A 76 9.16 -21.81 10.66
N GLN A 77 8.60 -21.60 11.86
CA GLN A 77 7.84 -22.62 12.59
C GLN A 77 6.66 -23.12 11.76
N LYS A 78 5.86 -22.23 11.16
CA LYS A 78 4.75 -22.62 10.28
C LYS A 78 5.23 -23.51 9.13
N LEU A 79 6.37 -23.20 8.48
CA LEU A 79 6.90 -24.02 7.39
C LEU A 79 7.44 -25.38 7.88
N GLU A 80 8.06 -25.42 9.06
CA GLU A 80 8.49 -26.67 9.71
C GLU A 80 7.29 -27.56 10.03
N ASP A 81 6.21 -26.99 10.57
CA ASP A 81 4.97 -27.71 10.91
C ASP A 81 4.29 -28.32 9.68
N HIS A 82 4.42 -27.68 8.51
CA HIS A 82 3.91 -28.18 7.22
C HIS A 82 4.91 -29.07 6.46
N ASN A 83 6.08 -29.39 7.05
CA ASN A 83 7.18 -30.14 6.41
C ASN A 83 7.71 -29.51 5.11
N GLU A 84 7.69 -28.18 4.99
CA GLU A 84 8.17 -27.43 3.83
C GLU A 84 9.66 -27.02 3.95
N THR A 85 10.46 -27.77 4.73
CA THR A 85 11.83 -27.41 5.12
C THR A 85 12.88 -27.45 4.01
N SER A 86 12.52 -27.90 2.81
CA SER A 86 13.37 -27.90 1.60
C SER A 86 12.93 -26.87 0.56
N SER A 87 11.87 -26.10 0.84
CA SER A 87 11.37 -25.08 -0.09
C SER A 87 12.33 -23.90 -0.20
N GLU A 88 12.36 -23.25 -1.37
CA GLU A 88 13.08 -21.97 -1.55
C GLU A 88 12.60 -20.93 -0.52
N ARG A 89 11.29 -20.93 -0.23
CA ARG A 89 10.68 -20.09 0.80
C ARG A 89 11.30 -20.32 2.17
N TYR A 90 11.47 -21.58 2.58
CA TYR A 90 12.08 -21.91 3.87
C TYR A 90 13.54 -21.44 3.96
N HIS A 91 14.33 -21.67 2.92
CA HIS A 91 15.71 -21.18 2.86
C HIS A 91 15.79 -19.65 2.93
N ARG A 92 14.88 -18.95 2.24
CA ARG A 92 14.78 -17.49 2.31
C ARG A 92 14.41 -17.01 3.72
N VAL A 93 13.44 -17.64 4.38
CA VAL A 93 13.05 -17.30 5.76
C VAL A 93 14.21 -17.53 6.71
N CYS A 94 14.98 -18.62 6.56
CA CYS A 94 16.16 -18.87 7.40
C CYS A 94 17.24 -17.79 7.24
N TYR A 95 17.51 -17.37 6.00
CA TYR A 95 18.46 -16.28 5.71
C TYR A 95 18.00 -14.95 6.34
N LEU A 96 16.72 -14.59 6.17
CA LEU A 96 16.16 -13.37 6.76
C LEU A 96 16.18 -13.42 8.30
N LEU A 97 15.92 -14.59 8.89
CA LEU A 97 16.00 -14.80 10.32
C LEU A 97 17.43 -14.61 10.85
N GLU A 98 18.45 -15.16 10.17
CA GLU A 98 19.85 -14.95 10.57
C GLU A 98 20.23 -13.47 10.57
N ASN A 99 19.78 -12.72 9.55
CA ASN A 99 20.01 -11.29 9.47
C ASN A 99 19.29 -10.53 10.59
N ALA A 100 18.02 -10.83 10.85
CA ALA A 100 17.25 -10.20 11.94
C ALA A 100 17.88 -10.48 13.31
N GLU A 101 18.39 -11.70 13.54
CA GLU A 101 19.12 -12.06 14.76
C GLU A 101 20.45 -11.28 14.89
N ALA A 102 21.17 -11.09 13.78
CA ALA A 102 22.39 -10.30 13.76
C ALA A 102 22.12 -8.82 14.07
N GLU A 103 21.07 -8.24 13.50
CA GLU A 103 20.67 -6.85 13.72
C GLU A 103 20.27 -6.59 15.17
N VAL A 104 19.36 -7.41 15.72
CA VAL A 104 18.92 -7.33 17.11
C VAL A 104 20.09 -7.53 18.08
N GLY A 105 21.00 -8.45 17.73
CA GLY A 105 22.21 -8.75 18.48
C GLY A 105 22.03 -9.89 19.47
N ALA A 106 23.07 -10.74 19.56
CA ALA A 106 23.09 -11.92 20.41
C ALA A 106 22.99 -11.61 21.92
N ASP A 107 23.22 -10.36 22.31
CA ASP A 107 23.18 -9.84 23.67
C ASP A 107 21.84 -9.18 24.02
N TRP A 108 20.83 -9.27 23.14
CA TRP A 108 19.46 -8.84 23.44
C TRP A 108 18.80 -9.80 24.44
N ASP A 109 18.09 -9.25 25.43
CA ASP A 109 17.51 -9.98 26.56
C ASP A 109 16.13 -10.60 26.27
N GLY A 110 15.62 -10.41 25.04
CA GLY A 110 14.32 -10.93 24.61
C GLY A 110 13.13 -10.04 24.94
N VAL A 111 13.33 -8.91 25.64
CA VAL A 111 12.23 -8.05 26.11
C VAL A 111 12.47 -6.55 25.91
N THR A 112 13.71 -6.08 25.90
CA THR A 112 14.02 -4.64 25.83
C THR A 112 13.86 -4.12 24.41
N VAL A 113 12.94 -3.18 24.20
CA VAL A 113 12.69 -2.52 22.91
C VAL A 113 12.88 -1.02 23.08
N LEU A 114 13.45 -0.35 22.06
CA LEU A 114 13.49 1.10 22.00
C LEU A 114 12.06 1.61 21.78
N GLU A 115 11.49 2.24 22.81
CA GLU A 115 10.16 2.84 22.74
C GLU A 115 10.17 4.10 21.86
N ASP A 116 9.17 4.19 21.00
CA ASP A 116 8.83 5.42 20.31
C ASP A 116 7.72 6.13 21.10
N LYS A 117 7.98 7.36 21.55
CA LYS A 117 7.00 8.16 22.30
C LYS A 117 5.84 8.63 21.43
N ASN A 118 5.99 8.57 20.12
CA ASN A 118 4.97 8.93 19.14
C ASN A 118 4.20 7.71 18.59
N ASP A 119 4.35 6.52 19.19
CA ASP A 119 3.68 5.28 18.75
C ASP A 119 2.15 5.46 18.85
N LYS A 120 1.57 6.09 17.82
CA LYS A 120 0.13 6.14 17.58
C LYS A 120 -0.33 4.70 17.66
N GLN A 121 -1.31 4.44 18.53
CA GLN A 121 -1.82 3.11 18.73
C GLN A 121 -2.25 2.53 17.38
N THR A 122 -1.40 1.66 16.84
CA THR A 122 -1.59 1.06 15.52
C THR A 122 -2.78 0.13 15.63
N VAL A 123 -3.75 0.32 14.75
CA VAL A 123 -4.94 -0.53 14.72
C VAL A 123 -4.54 -1.87 14.11
N GLU A 124 -4.71 -2.95 14.86
CA GLU A 124 -4.53 -4.30 14.32
C GLU A 124 -5.73 -4.67 13.43
N MET A 125 -5.44 -5.04 12.19
CA MET A 125 -6.40 -5.47 11.20
C MET A 125 -6.74 -6.95 11.42
N PRO A 126 -8.02 -7.31 11.70
CA PRO A 126 -8.42 -8.70 11.86
C PRO A 126 -8.13 -9.54 10.61
N ASP A 127 -7.78 -10.83 10.78
CA ASP A 127 -7.44 -11.76 9.68
C ASP A 127 -8.45 -11.80 8.53
N TYR A 128 -9.75 -11.73 8.85
CA TYR A 128 -10.79 -11.76 7.82
C TYR A 128 -10.81 -10.47 6.99
N ILE A 129 -10.44 -9.33 7.59
CA ILE A 129 -10.25 -8.07 6.87
C ILE A 129 -8.94 -8.10 6.10
N ALA A 130 -7.85 -8.60 6.67
CA ALA A 130 -6.58 -8.78 5.95
C ALA A 130 -6.78 -9.61 4.67
N ARG A 131 -7.56 -10.69 4.76
CA ARG A 131 -7.97 -11.48 3.59
C ARG A 131 -8.82 -10.70 2.62
N ALA A 132 -9.82 -9.97 3.09
CA ALA A 132 -10.67 -9.11 2.26
C ALA A 132 -9.85 -8.08 1.47
N VAL A 133 -8.85 -7.45 2.12
CA VAL A 133 -7.89 -6.55 1.47
C VAL A 133 -7.09 -7.30 0.40
N GLY A 134 -6.55 -8.47 0.73
CA GLY A 134 -5.76 -9.29 -0.19
C GLY A 134 -6.56 -9.85 -1.38
N THR A 135 -7.88 -9.98 -1.27
CA THR A 135 -8.79 -10.41 -2.36
C THR A 135 -9.52 -9.27 -3.05
N GLY A 136 -9.34 -8.02 -2.60
CA GLY A 136 -9.98 -6.86 -3.22
C GLY A 136 -11.47 -6.72 -2.89
N ASP A 137 -11.93 -7.28 -1.77
CA ASP A 137 -13.30 -7.09 -1.29
C ASP A 137 -13.48 -5.71 -0.66
N ILE A 138 -13.59 -4.70 -1.53
CA ILE A 138 -13.74 -3.28 -1.16
C ILE A 138 -14.93 -3.07 -0.22
N LYS A 139 -16.04 -3.81 -0.41
CA LYS A 139 -17.25 -3.67 0.42
C LYS A 139 -16.95 -4.02 1.87
N SER A 140 -16.34 -5.18 2.12
CA SER A 140 -16.02 -5.61 3.47
C SER A 140 -14.99 -4.70 4.14
N VAL A 141 -13.99 -4.24 3.39
CA VAL A 141 -12.95 -3.32 3.89
C VAL A 141 -13.55 -1.97 4.28
N LEU A 142 -14.34 -1.35 3.39
CA LEU A 142 -14.99 -0.07 3.68
C LEU A 142 -15.98 -0.15 4.83
N ARG A 143 -16.76 -1.23 4.92
CA ARG A 143 -17.67 -1.45 6.07
C ARG A 143 -16.90 -1.48 7.38
N TRP A 144 -15.74 -2.13 7.41
CA TRP A 144 -14.92 -2.19 8.62
C TRP A 144 -14.27 -0.85 8.96
N ILE A 145 -13.69 -0.14 7.98
CA ILE A 145 -13.12 1.20 8.21
C ILE A 145 -14.20 2.15 8.76
N ASN A 146 -15.38 2.19 8.11
CA ASN A 146 -16.45 3.11 8.48
C ASN A 146 -17.17 2.75 9.78
N ALA A 147 -17.04 1.52 10.28
CA ALA A 147 -17.67 1.10 11.53
C ALA A 147 -17.07 1.78 12.79
N ASN A 148 -15.83 2.31 12.72
CA ASN A 148 -15.28 3.13 13.79
C ASN A 148 -14.36 4.22 13.23
N ARG A 149 -14.92 5.42 13.04
CA ARG A 149 -14.21 6.60 12.52
C ARG A 149 -13.22 7.24 13.51
N ALA A 150 -13.25 6.83 14.78
CA ALA A 150 -12.28 7.31 15.76
C ALA A 150 -10.92 6.57 15.66
N GLU A 151 -10.90 5.39 15.04
CA GLU A 151 -9.70 4.61 14.79
C GLU A 151 -9.11 4.90 13.41
N ASP A 152 -7.79 4.94 13.31
CA ASP A 152 -7.07 5.10 12.03
C ASP A 152 -6.99 3.77 11.26
N ARG A 153 -8.17 3.26 10.88
CA ARG A 153 -8.31 1.94 10.22
C ARG A 153 -7.73 1.91 8.80
N ALA A 154 -7.58 3.05 8.14
CA ALA A 154 -6.91 3.13 6.83
C ALA A 154 -5.41 2.78 6.93
N ASN A 155 -4.80 3.04 8.09
CA ASN A 155 -3.41 2.72 8.42
C ASN A 155 -3.25 1.45 9.26
N ALA A 156 -4.30 0.63 9.35
CA ALA A 156 -4.23 -0.61 10.09
C ALA A 156 -3.20 -1.59 9.50
N LYS A 157 -2.57 -2.34 10.39
CA LYS A 157 -1.55 -3.34 10.04
C LYS A 157 -2.06 -4.74 10.35
N THR A 158 -1.64 -5.74 9.58
CA THR A 158 -1.90 -7.14 9.93
C THR A 158 -1.29 -7.49 11.28
N SER A 159 -1.64 -8.66 11.82
CA SER A 159 -1.00 -9.20 13.01
C SER A 159 0.53 -9.35 12.86
N ALA A 160 1.22 -9.43 14.00
CA ALA A 160 2.68 -9.61 14.02
C ALA A 160 3.13 -10.89 13.28
N ASP A 161 2.36 -11.98 13.33
CA ASP A 161 2.68 -13.20 12.60
C ASP A 161 2.46 -13.09 11.07
N MET A 162 1.82 -12.02 10.62
CA MET A 162 1.73 -11.59 9.22
C MET A 162 2.58 -10.35 8.93
N MET A 163 3.68 -10.15 9.67
CA MET A 163 4.68 -9.09 9.48
C MET A 163 4.19 -7.65 9.72
N GLU A 164 3.05 -7.42 10.38
CA GLU A 164 2.50 -6.06 10.53
C GLU A 164 2.40 -5.31 9.20
N MET A 165 1.92 -5.97 8.15
CA MET A 165 1.77 -5.36 6.84
C MET A 165 0.65 -4.30 6.86
N PRO A 166 0.94 -3.04 6.47
CA PRO A 166 -0.10 -2.04 6.27
C PRO A 166 -1.14 -2.52 5.24
N ALA A 167 -2.40 -2.14 5.42
CA ALA A 167 -3.48 -2.48 4.48
C ALA A 167 -3.11 -2.12 3.02
N LEU A 168 -2.44 -0.98 2.81
CA LEU A 168 -1.95 -0.57 1.49
C LEU A 168 -0.95 -1.56 0.87
N CYS A 169 -0.04 -2.13 1.67
CA CYS A 169 0.91 -3.15 1.23
C CYS A 169 0.20 -4.45 0.83
N VAL A 170 -0.81 -4.87 1.60
CA VAL A 170 -1.61 -6.06 1.29
C VAL A 170 -2.39 -5.86 0.00
N ALA A 171 -3.03 -4.70 -0.18
CA ALA A 171 -3.76 -4.36 -1.42
C ALA A 171 -2.83 -4.31 -2.65
N ALA A 172 -1.61 -3.78 -2.48
CA ALA A 172 -0.60 -3.72 -3.53
C ALA A 172 -0.13 -5.12 -3.97
N GLY A 173 0.14 -6.02 -3.03
CA GLY A 173 0.51 -7.40 -3.34
C GLY A 173 -0.59 -8.19 -4.05
N GLY A 174 -1.86 -7.89 -3.73
CA GLY A 174 -3.05 -8.47 -4.34
C GLY A 174 -3.43 -7.91 -5.72
N ASP A 175 -2.72 -6.89 -6.21
CA ASP A 175 -3.04 -6.18 -7.47
C ASP A 175 -4.41 -5.47 -7.48
N HIS A 176 -4.82 -4.91 -6.34
CA HIS A 176 -6.13 -4.28 -6.19
C HIS A 176 -6.05 -2.76 -6.35
N MET A 177 -5.82 -2.27 -7.56
CA MET A 177 -5.63 -0.85 -7.88
C MET A 177 -6.72 0.08 -7.30
N ALA A 178 -8.00 -0.30 -7.44
CA ALA A 178 -9.10 0.50 -6.91
C ALA A 178 -9.08 0.56 -5.38
N LEU A 179 -8.79 -0.56 -4.71
CA LEU A 179 -8.69 -0.60 -3.26
C LEU A 179 -7.48 0.20 -2.75
N MET A 180 -6.31 0.09 -3.40
CA MET A 180 -5.15 0.92 -3.09
C MET A 180 -5.49 2.41 -3.14
N THR A 181 -6.17 2.81 -4.22
CA THR A 181 -6.58 4.20 -4.45
C THR A 181 -7.54 4.68 -3.37
N ILE A 182 -8.54 3.88 -3.02
CA ILE A 182 -9.49 4.18 -1.94
C ILE A 182 -8.78 4.30 -0.59
N LEU A 183 -7.86 3.37 -0.27
CA LEU A 183 -7.08 3.44 0.98
C LEU A 183 -6.27 4.75 1.06
N LEU A 184 -5.60 5.14 -0.03
CA LEU A 184 -4.86 6.40 -0.12
C LEU A 184 -5.79 7.62 0.04
N GLN A 185 -6.96 7.62 -0.60
CA GLN A 185 -7.98 8.66 -0.43
C GLN A 185 -8.52 8.75 1.01
N LEU A 186 -8.52 7.63 1.74
CA LEU A 186 -8.88 7.56 3.16
C LEU A 186 -7.72 7.91 4.10
N GLY A 187 -6.54 8.27 3.57
CA GLY A 187 -5.39 8.69 4.37
C GLY A 187 -4.44 7.56 4.76
N ALA A 188 -4.44 6.43 4.05
CA ALA A 188 -3.37 5.45 4.20
C ALA A 188 -2.01 6.09 3.86
N ASP A 189 -1.06 5.93 4.77
CA ASP A 189 0.31 6.40 4.64
C ASP A 189 1.03 5.56 3.57
N VAL A 190 1.41 6.24 2.50
CA VAL A 190 2.09 5.66 1.33
C VAL A 190 3.46 5.07 1.69
N ASP A 191 4.09 5.59 2.74
CA ASP A 191 5.40 5.17 3.25
C ASP A 191 5.29 4.39 4.57
N SER A 192 4.10 3.87 4.89
CA SER A 192 3.91 2.99 6.04
C SER A 192 4.75 1.72 5.88
N ARG A 193 5.53 1.40 6.91
CA ARG A 193 6.44 0.25 6.92
C ARG A 193 5.83 -0.94 7.64
N ASN A 194 6.01 -2.12 7.05
CA ASN A 194 5.84 -3.37 7.75
C ASN A 194 7.01 -3.61 8.73
N SER A 195 6.94 -4.68 9.50
CA SER A 195 8.01 -5.02 10.46
C SER A 195 9.38 -5.20 9.80
N ALA A 196 9.46 -5.61 8.53
CA ALA A 196 10.70 -5.72 7.76
C ALA A 196 11.18 -4.38 7.15
N GLY A 197 10.55 -3.26 7.51
CA GLY A 197 10.89 -1.94 7.00
C GLY A 197 10.44 -1.68 5.55
N HIS A 198 9.65 -2.58 4.95
CA HIS A 198 9.18 -2.46 3.58
C HIS A 198 7.88 -1.64 3.52
N THR A 199 7.77 -0.75 2.53
CA THR A 199 6.51 -0.07 2.16
C THR A 199 5.94 -0.70 0.90
N ALA A 200 4.76 -0.24 0.49
CA ALA A 200 4.10 -0.74 -0.70
C ALA A 200 5.01 -0.63 -1.94
N ILE A 201 5.77 0.47 -2.10
CA ILE A 201 6.59 0.67 -3.31
C ILE A 201 7.82 -0.24 -3.34
N SER A 202 8.52 -0.49 -2.22
CA SER A 202 9.69 -1.39 -2.23
C SER A 202 9.29 -2.83 -2.51
N MET A 203 8.13 -3.25 -2.01
CA MET A 203 7.59 -4.57 -2.30
C MET A 203 7.34 -4.79 -3.80
N MET A 204 7.01 -3.75 -4.56
CA MET A 204 6.82 -3.86 -6.01
C MET A 204 8.11 -4.21 -6.78
N PHE A 205 9.28 -4.00 -6.17
CA PHE A 205 10.59 -4.38 -6.75
C PHE A 205 11.07 -5.77 -6.33
N ALA A 206 10.20 -6.58 -5.71
CA ALA A 206 10.44 -8.01 -5.60
C ALA A 206 10.38 -8.68 -6.98
N SER A 207 11.21 -9.69 -7.20
CA SER A 207 11.30 -10.44 -8.46
C SER A 207 9.96 -10.97 -8.96
N SER A 208 9.12 -11.46 -8.05
CA SER A 208 7.77 -11.96 -8.36
C SER A 208 6.81 -10.85 -8.79
N GLU A 209 6.97 -9.64 -8.25
CA GLU A 209 6.11 -8.50 -8.55
C GLU A 209 6.48 -7.85 -9.89
N LEU A 210 7.78 -7.64 -10.15
CA LEU A 210 8.25 -7.06 -11.41
C LEU A 210 7.85 -7.88 -12.64
N ALA A 211 7.67 -9.18 -12.48
CA ALA A 211 7.18 -10.07 -13.54
C ALA A 211 5.69 -9.85 -13.89
N LYS A 212 4.88 -9.30 -12.98
CA LYS A 212 3.46 -9.00 -13.22
C LYS A 212 3.32 -7.83 -14.20
N VAL A 213 2.24 -7.84 -14.99
CA VAL A 213 1.98 -6.78 -15.98
C VAL A 213 1.60 -5.45 -15.30
N GLY A 214 0.73 -5.48 -14.28
CA GLY A 214 0.22 -4.29 -13.59
C GLY A 214 1.18 -3.60 -12.60
N VAL A 215 2.41 -4.09 -12.46
CA VAL A 215 3.36 -3.55 -11.46
C VAL A 215 3.72 -2.09 -11.70
N SER A 216 3.86 -1.69 -12.97
CA SER A 216 4.18 -0.31 -13.34
C SER A 216 3.07 0.66 -12.91
N ASP A 217 1.80 0.27 -13.06
CA ASP A 217 0.66 1.11 -12.68
C ASP A 217 0.58 1.27 -11.16
N ARG A 218 0.85 0.21 -10.39
CA ARG A 218 0.95 0.28 -8.93
C ARG A 218 2.07 1.19 -8.47
N ILE A 219 3.26 1.10 -9.08
CA ILE A 219 4.39 1.97 -8.76
C ILE A 219 4.06 3.44 -9.09
N ARG A 220 3.47 3.70 -10.26
CA ARG A 220 3.05 5.05 -10.68
C ARG A 220 2.02 5.65 -9.74
N LEU A 221 1.04 4.85 -9.30
CA LEU A 221 0.07 5.28 -8.29
C LEU A 221 0.79 5.73 -7.03
N LEU A 222 1.64 4.87 -6.44
CA LEU A 222 2.37 5.18 -5.21
C LEU A 222 3.27 6.43 -5.36
N LEU A 223 4.00 6.56 -6.47
CA LEU A 223 4.84 7.74 -6.75
C LEU A 223 4.01 9.04 -6.86
N SER A 224 2.83 8.97 -7.49
CA SER A 224 1.94 10.14 -7.61
C SER A 224 1.36 10.59 -6.27
N TRP A 225 1.27 9.67 -5.31
CA TRP A 225 0.90 9.90 -3.91
C TRP A 225 2.10 10.24 -3.01
N GLY A 226 3.28 10.44 -3.60
CA GLY A 226 4.44 10.97 -2.89
C GLY A 226 5.36 9.92 -2.29
N ALA A 227 5.18 8.63 -2.59
CA ALA A 227 6.05 7.56 -2.10
C ALA A 227 7.53 7.95 -2.20
N SER A 228 8.23 7.77 -1.09
CA SER A 228 9.66 8.04 -1.01
C SER A 228 10.47 6.95 -1.73
N PHE A 229 11.57 7.37 -2.36
CA PHE A 229 12.63 6.42 -2.70
C PHE A 229 13.41 6.15 -1.42
N PHE A 230 13.48 4.90 -0.99
CA PHE A 230 13.99 4.55 0.33
C PHE A 230 15.47 4.87 0.55
N PRO A 231 15.84 5.32 1.77
CA PRO A 231 17.21 5.36 2.28
C PRO A 231 17.61 4.13 3.13
N GLY A 232 17.09 2.93 2.86
CA GLY A 232 17.38 1.69 3.61
C GLY A 232 18.04 0.58 2.77
N ASP A 233 18.87 -0.25 3.41
CA ASP A 233 19.85 -1.20 2.81
C ASP A 233 19.31 -2.19 1.75
N GLU A 234 18.00 -2.47 1.67
CA GLU A 234 17.48 -3.55 0.80
C GLU A 234 17.09 -3.14 -0.65
N CYS A 235 16.78 -1.86 -0.93
CA CYS A 235 16.60 -1.38 -2.31
C CYS A 235 16.88 0.12 -2.40
N SER A 236 18.14 0.48 -2.68
CA SER A 236 18.46 1.84 -3.13
C SER A 236 17.73 2.12 -4.45
N ARG A 237 17.53 3.40 -4.77
CA ARG A 237 16.94 3.83 -6.04
C ARG A 237 17.64 3.21 -7.25
N GLU A 238 18.96 3.15 -7.23
CA GLU A 238 19.82 2.53 -8.25
C GLU A 238 19.61 1.01 -8.33
N ALA A 239 19.45 0.35 -7.18
CA ALA A 239 19.14 -1.07 -7.14
C ALA A 239 17.77 -1.35 -7.77
N CYS A 240 16.77 -0.51 -7.52
CA CYS A 240 15.44 -0.64 -8.08
C CYS A 240 15.43 -0.34 -9.61
N ILE A 241 16.18 0.67 -10.08
CA ILE A 241 16.42 0.94 -11.53
C ILE A 241 17.03 -0.28 -12.23
N ARG A 242 18.12 -0.82 -11.67
CA ARG A 242 18.79 -2.00 -12.21
C ARG A 242 17.85 -3.21 -12.29
N LYS A 243 17.05 -3.46 -11.24
CA LYS A 243 16.04 -4.53 -11.25
C LYS A 243 15.03 -4.30 -12.37
N ALA A 244 14.47 -3.09 -12.51
CA ALA A 244 13.54 -2.79 -13.59
C ALA A 244 14.14 -3.10 -14.98
N ARG A 245 15.41 -2.76 -15.24
CA ARG A 245 16.10 -3.13 -16.49
C ARG A 245 16.23 -4.66 -16.66
N ILE A 246 16.66 -5.38 -15.62
CA ILE A 246 16.82 -6.85 -15.66
C ILE A 246 15.50 -7.56 -16.00
N TYR A 247 14.37 -7.06 -15.47
CA TYR A 247 13.04 -7.62 -15.70
C TYR A 247 12.35 -7.06 -16.95
N GLY A 248 13.08 -6.35 -17.83
CA GLY A 248 12.55 -5.85 -19.10
C GLY A 248 11.48 -4.77 -18.91
N ARG A 249 11.70 -3.84 -17.97
CA ARG A 249 10.86 -2.66 -17.70
C ARG A 249 11.67 -1.37 -17.93
N PRO A 250 12.14 -1.10 -19.16
CA PRO A 250 13.01 0.05 -19.42
C PRO A 250 12.30 1.37 -19.12
N GLU A 251 11.03 1.54 -19.49
CA GLU A 251 10.28 2.77 -19.26
C GLU A 251 10.10 3.06 -17.76
N LEU A 252 9.94 2.00 -16.96
CA LEU A 252 9.94 2.15 -15.51
C LEU A 252 11.33 2.55 -15.02
N ALA A 253 12.40 1.93 -15.51
CA ALA A 253 13.75 2.30 -15.10
C ALA A 253 14.07 3.77 -15.45
N ASP A 254 13.72 4.22 -16.66
CA ASP A 254 13.84 5.63 -17.10
C ASP A 254 13.04 6.54 -16.18
N LEU A 255 11.80 6.17 -15.85
CA LEU A 255 10.97 6.92 -14.90
C LEU A 255 11.67 7.15 -13.55
N LEU A 256 12.31 6.12 -13.00
CA LEU A 256 12.97 6.20 -11.71
C LEU A 256 14.33 6.92 -11.77
N GLU A 257 14.93 7.14 -12.95
CA GLU A 257 16.16 7.93 -13.09
C GLU A 257 15.92 9.43 -12.80
N SER A 258 14.70 9.89 -13.01
CA SER A 258 14.27 11.26 -12.71
C SER A 258 13.66 11.43 -11.31
N GLU A 259 13.92 12.58 -10.68
CA GLU A 259 13.29 12.98 -9.42
C GLU A 259 11.76 13.09 -9.51
N LEU A 260 11.24 13.57 -10.64
CA LEU A 260 9.82 13.84 -10.86
C LEU A 260 9.08 12.71 -11.57
N GLY A 261 9.77 11.71 -12.11
CA GLY A 261 9.14 10.60 -12.81
C GLY A 261 8.09 9.88 -11.96
N GLY A 262 6.88 9.76 -12.50
CA GLY A 262 5.71 9.16 -11.86
C GLY A 262 5.05 10.04 -10.80
N ARG A 263 5.62 11.20 -10.47
CA ARG A 263 5.09 12.11 -9.46
C ARG A 263 4.02 13.03 -10.04
N ARG A 264 3.12 13.46 -9.16
CA ARG A 264 2.21 14.57 -9.45
C ARG A 264 2.96 15.89 -9.27
N CYS A 265 2.76 16.80 -10.21
CA CYS A 265 3.42 18.09 -10.27
C CYS A 265 2.40 19.19 -10.54
N GLU A 266 2.83 20.43 -10.28
CA GLU A 266 2.20 21.66 -10.71
C GLU A 266 3.07 22.30 -11.80
N ILE A 267 2.43 22.77 -12.87
CA ILE A 267 3.11 23.47 -13.97
C ILE A 267 3.42 24.90 -13.53
N ILE A 268 4.68 25.30 -13.67
CA ILE A 268 5.18 26.61 -13.29
C ILE A 268 6.03 27.23 -14.39
N ASN A 269 6.13 28.56 -14.41
CA ASN A 269 7.04 29.32 -15.27
C ASN A 269 6.95 28.99 -16.78
N LEU A 270 5.82 28.48 -17.27
CA LEU A 270 5.64 28.13 -18.67
C LEU A 270 5.22 29.37 -19.47
N SER A 271 6.18 29.98 -20.17
CA SER A 271 5.97 31.21 -20.93
C SER A 271 5.28 31.00 -22.28
N SER A 272 5.42 29.81 -22.86
CA SER A 272 4.81 29.45 -24.16
C SER A 272 3.30 29.24 -24.07
N GLN A 273 2.80 28.78 -22.92
CA GLN A 273 1.37 28.58 -22.62
C GLN A 273 1.06 29.01 -21.18
N PRO A 274 1.00 30.33 -20.90
CA PRO A 274 0.84 30.85 -19.55
C PRO A 274 -0.41 30.36 -18.81
N GLU A 275 -1.47 30.02 -19.55
CA GLU A 275 -2.74 29.49 -19.06
C GLU A 275 -2.65 28.10 -18.43
N LEU A 276 -1.54 27.38 -18.65
CA LEU A 276 -1.29 26.09 -17.99
C LEU A 276 -0.61 26.24 -16.62
N ASN A 277 -0.06 27.42 -16.30
CA ASN A 277 0.56 27.63 -15.00
C ASN A 277 -0.45 27.47 -13.86
N GLY A 278 -0.06 26.74 -12.82
CA GLY A 278 -0.91 26.37 -11.69
C GLY A 278 -1.76 25.12 -11.92
N LYS A 279 -1.86 24.60 -13.15
CA LYS A 279 -2.53 23.31 -13.40
C LYS A 279 -1.68 22.14 -12.92
N THR A 280 -2.35 21.07 -12.50
CA THR A 280 -1.68 19.85 -12.05
C THR A 280 -1.57 18.82 -13.17
N CYS A 281 -0.48 18.06 -13.12
CA CYS A 281 -0.17 17.03 -14.10
C CYS A 281 0.58 15.87 -13.42
N VAL A 282 0.65 14.72 -14.09
CA VAL A 282 1.50 13.59 -13.68
C VAL A 282 2.62 13.44 -14.70
N ALA A 283 3.86 13.33 -14.24
CA ALA A 283 5.02 13.09 -15.09
C ALA A 283 5.12 11.60 -15.47
N ASP A 284 4.34 11.19 -16.48
CA ASP A 284 4.18 9.79 -16.86
C ASP A 284 5.42 9.20 -17.55
N GLU A 285 6.21 10.00 -18.23
CA GLU A 285 7.42 9.52 -18.90
C GLU A 285 8.55 10.51 -18.68
N TYR A 286 9.73 9.99 -18.37
CA TYR A 286 10.95 10.76 -18.43
C TYR A 286 11.69 10.38 -19.72
N LEU A 287 12.16 11.39 -20.44
CA LEU A 287 12.88 11.27 -21.71
C LEU A 287 14.36 11.62 -21.45
N PRO A 288 15.24 10.62 -21.21
CA PRO A 288 16.61 10.89 -20.79
C PRO A 288 17.43 11.66 -21.82
N ASP A 289 17.17 11.42 -23.12
CA ASP A 289 17.91 12.04 -24.23
C ASP A 289 17.73 13.56 -24.31
N SER A 290 16.54 14.06 -23.97
CA SER A 290 16.23 15.50 -23.96
C SER A 290 16.14 16.09 -22.56
N ASN A 291 16.21 15.27 -21.51
CA ASN A 291 15.94 15.66 -20.12
C ASN A 291 14.57 16.35 -19.98
N GLN A 292 13.53 15.77 -20.58
CA GLN A 292 12.16 16.30 -20.56
C GLN A 292 11.16 15.29 -20.01
N TYR A 293 9.98 15.77 -19.67
CA TYR A 293 8.88 14.95 -19.19
C TYR A 293 7.72 14.98 -20.16
N LYS A 294 7.19 13.80 -20.46
CA LYS A 294 5.83 13.70 -20.99
C LYS A 294 4.89 13.67 -19.81
N VAL A 295 4.08 14.71 -19.68
CA VAL A 295 3.13 14.86 -18.58
C VAL A 295 1.70 14.78 -19.08
N THR A 296 0.82 14.14 -18.32
CA THR A 296 -0.62 14.16 -18.56
C THR A 296 -1.27 15.17 -17.62
N LEU A 297 -2.01 16.13 -18.18
CA LEU A 297 -2.80 17.10 -17.42
C LEU A 297 -3.94 16.40 -16.69
N GLU A 298 -4.17 16.81 -15.44
CA GLU A 298 -5.27 16.31 -14.62
C GLU A 298 -6.56 17.08 -14.87
N THR A 299 -6.95 17.11 -16.13
CA THR A 299 -8.23 17.65 -16.59
C THR A 299 -9.02 16.53 -17.25
N LYS A 300 -10.31 16.73 -17.52
CA LYS A 300 -11.13 15.71 -18.20
C LYS A 300 -10.60 15.36 -19.60
N SER A 301 -9.88 16.26 -20.27
CA SER A 301 -9.29 16.01 -21.59
C SER A 301 -8.09 15.07 -21.53
N LYS A 302 -7.42 14.95 -20.38
CA LYS A 302 -6.17 14.19 -20.19
C LYS A 302 -5.14 14.50 -21.27
N GLU A 303 -5.01 15.78 -21.61
CA GLU A 303 -4.05 16.25 -22.61
C GLU A 303 -2.62 15.92 -22.17
N VAL A 304 -1.81 15.51 -23.14
CA VAL A 304 -0.41 15.13 -22.92
C VAL A 304 0.50 16.17 -23.56
N ILE A 305 1.41 16.72 -22.76
CA ILE A 305 2.38 17.74 -23.20
C ILE A 305 3.79 17.36 -22.77
N ILE A 306 4.79 17.93 -23.45
CA ILE A 306 6.20 17.75 -23.10
C ILE A 306 6.69 19.02 -22.41
N LEU A 307 7.27 18.87 -21.21
CA LEU A 307 7.75 19.97 -20.39
C LEU A 307 9.18 19.75 -19.92
N ASP A 308 9.90 20.86 -19.77
CA ASP A 308 11.22 20.87 -19.16
C ASP A 308 11.10 20.72 -17.63
N PRO A 309 12.12 20.20 -16.93
CA PRO A 309 12.12 20.05 -15.47
C PRO A 309 11.86 21.37 -14.74
N ASP A 310 12.38 22.49 -15.26
CA ASP A 310 12.22 23.83 -14.68
C ASP A 310 10.77 24.33 -14.74
N ASN A 311 9.91 23.68 -15.54
CA ASN A 311 8.48 23.97 -15.62
C ASN A 311 7.63 23.11 -14.70
N LEU A 312 8.23 22.25 -13.88
CA LEU A 312 7.52 21.33 -13.01
C LEU A 312 7.94 21.51 -11.56
N LYS A 313 6.94 21.63 -10.68
CA LYS A 313 7.14 21.61 -9.24
C LYS A 313 6.41 20.41 -8.64
N ARG A 314 7.12 19.57 -7.88
CA ARG A 314 6.51 18.44 -7.17
C ARG A 314 5.33 18.91 -6.30
N ARG A 315 4.18 18.24 -6.46
CA ARG A 315 2.94 18.47 -5.71
C ARG A 315 2.20 17.14 -5.62
N ASP A 316 2.63 16.30 -4.68
CA ASP A 316 2.07 14.96 -4.50
C ASP A 316 0.57 15.00 -4.15
N ARG A 317 -0.13 13.91 -4.42
CA ARG A 317 -1.53 13.76 -4.02
C ARG A 317 -1.66 13.70 -2.50
N THR A 318 -2.78 14.20 -2.00
CA THR A 318 -3.21 14.05 -0.61
C THR A 318 -4.67 13.63 -0.58
N PRO A 319 -5.21 13.13 0.55
CA PRO A 319 -6.64 12.85 0.67
C PRO A 319 -7.52 14.04 0.26
N GLN A 320 -7.09 15.27 0.58
CA GLN A 320 -7.83 16.50 0.27
C GLN A 320 -7.60 17.00 -1.16
N ASP A 321 -6.41 16.79 -1.72
CA ASP A 321 -6.01 17.20 -3.09
C ASP A 321 -5.53 15.97 -3.88
N CYS A 322 -6.47 15.06 -4.17
CA CYS A 322 -6.17 13.78 -4.82
C CYS A 322 -6.27 13.84 -6.35
N GLY A 323 -6.68 14.97 -6.96
CA GLY A 323 -6.78 15.20 -8.41
C GLY A 323 -7.88 14.42 -9.15
N TYR A 324 -8.37 13.34 -8.57
CA TYR A 324 -9.52 12.55 -8.99
C TYR A 324 -10.11 11.85 -7.77
N TYR A 325 -11.32 11.32 -7.86
CA TYR A 325 -11.93 10.58 -6.75
C TYR A 325 -12.49 9.24 -7.20
N ILE A 326 -12.08 8.14 -6.55
CA ILE A 326 -12.75 6.84 -6.70
C ILE A 326 -13.75 6.66 -5.56
N GLU A 327 -15.01 6.47 -5.92
CA GLU A 327 -16.10 6.13 -5.01
C GLU A 327 -16.48 4.67 -5.19
N PHE A 328 -16.80 3.95 -4.11
CA PHE A 328 -17.36 2.60 -4.19
C PHE A 328 -18.82 2.61 -3.74
N LYS A 329 -19.73 2.35 -4.69
CA LYS A 329 -21.19 2.39 -4.46
C LYS A 329 -21.87 1.24 -5.19
N ASN A 330 -22.82 0.58 -4.53
CA ASN A 330 -23.60 -0.52 -5.10
C ASN A 330 -22.74 -1.63 -5.74
N GLY A 331 -21.62 -1.97 -5.08
CA GLY A 331 -20.70 -3.02 -5.55
C GLY A 331 -19.83 -2.62 -6.75
N ARG A 332 -19.83 -1.35 -7.15
CA ARG A 332 -19.05 -0.85 -8.30
C ARG A 332 -18.21 0.36 -7.90
N THR A 333 -17.06 0.50 -8.55
CA THR A 333 -16.19 1.67 -8.43
C THR A 333 -16.59 2.72 -9.48
N ILE A 334 -16.81 3.95 -9.06
CA ILE A 334 -17.11 5.10 -9.90
C ILE A 334 -15.91 6.04 -9.83
N ARG A 335 -15.38 6.44 -10.99
CA ARG A 335 -14.30 7.42 -11.09
C ARG A 335 -14.87 8.79 -11.40
N HIS A 336 -14.53 9.77 -10.57
CA HIS A 336 -14.82 11.18 -10.75
C HIS A 336 -13.54 11.90 -11.18
N ASP A 337 -13.53 12.43 -12.40
CA ASP A 337 -12.46 13.27 -12.94
C ASP A 337 -12.94 14.74 -12.95
N PHE A 338 -12.03 15.67 -12.68
CA PHE A 338 -12.32 17.10 -12.49
C PHE A 338 -11.60 17.95 -13.54
N ASP A 339 -12.08 19.17 -13.77
CA ASP A 339 -11.37 20.11 -14.68
C ASP A 339 -10.32 20.94 -13.94
N SER A 340 -10.33 20.93 -12.60
CA SER A 340 -9.37 21.63 -11.76
C SER A 340 -9.15 20.94 -10.40
N SER A 341 -8.05 21.28 -9.73
CA SER A 341 -7.76 20.80 -8.38
C SER A 341 -8.76 21.35 -7.36
N GLU A 342 -9.25 22.58 -7.57
CA GLU A 342 -10.23 23.24 -6.71
C GLU A 342 -11.58 22.52 -6.74
N GLU A 343 -12.03 22.07 -7.92
CA GLU A 343 -13.23 21.25 -8.07
C GLU A 343 -13.09 19.91 -7.33
N CYS A 344 -11.93 19.25 -7.47
CA CYS A 344 -11.64 18.00 -6.77
C CYS A 344 -11.70 18.20 -5.24
N GLN A 345 -11.03 19.23 -4.73
CA GLN A 345 -11.02 19.57 -3.30
C GLN A 345 -12.43 19.89 -2.78
N ALA A 346 -13.23 20.64 -3.55
CA ALA A 346 -14.61 20.96 -3.20
C ALA A 346 -15.48 19.69 -3.12
N PHE A 347 -15.30 18.75 -4.06
CA PHE A 347 -15.98 17.46 -4.07
C PHE A 347 -15.60 16.62 -2.84
N VAL A 348 -14.30 16.46 -2.56
CA VAL A 348 -13.82 15.73 -1.38
C VAL A 348 -14.35 16.34 -0.09
N ALA A 349 -14.32 17.68 0.01
CA ALA A 349 -14.87 18.39 1.17
C ALA A 349 -16.38 18.17 1.34
N ALA A 350 -17.14 18.00 0.25
CA ALA A 350 -18.55 17.66 0.30
C ALA A 350 -18.79 16.22 0.80
N MET A 351 -18.03 15.26 0.26
CA MET A 351 -18.11 13.86 0.70
C MET A 351 -17.83 13.70 2.20
N ASN A 352 -16.78 14.36 2.70
CA ASN A 352 -16.44 14.33 4.14
C ASN A 352 -17.53 14.97 5.02
N ARG A 353 -18.30 15.93 4.50
CA ARG A 353 -19.44 16.54 5.23
C ARG A 353 -20.66 15.63 5.26
N ASP A 354 -21.03 15.01 4.14
CA ASP A 354 -22.16 14.08 4.11
C ASP A 354 -21.90 12.85 4.98
N GLU A 355 -20.65 12.41 5.05
CA GLU A 355 -20.21 11.35 5.94
C GLU A 355 -20.21 11.71 7.45
N SER A 356 -20.27 12.99 7.79
CA SER A 356 -20.39 13.49 9.18
C SER A 356 -21.85 13.54 9.67
N GLN A 357 -22.82 13.28 8.79
CA GLN A 357 -24.20 13.01 9.19
C GLN A 357 -24.29 11.60 9.77
N PRO A 358 -25.18 11.35 10.76
CA PRO A 358 -25.30 10.03 11.38
C PRO A 358 -25.54 8.97 10.30
N ALA A 359 -24.72 7.91 10.33
CA ALA A 359 -24.75 6.83 9.36
C ALA A 359 -26.18 6.35 9.10
N VAL A 360 -26.59 6.33 7.83
CA VAL A 360 -27.82 5.66 7.41
C VAL A 360 -27.69 4.21 7.86
N THR A 361 -28.50 3.82 8.84
CA THR A 361 -28.47 2.47 9.43
C THR A 361 -28.68 1.40 8.35
N GLU A 362 -28.10 0.21 8.49
CA GLU A 362 -28.38 -0.92 7.58
C GLU A 362 -29.90 -1.18 7.44
N GLU A 363 -30.70 -0.89 8.48
CA GLU A 363 -32.17 -0.94 8.43
C GLU A 363 -32.82 0.11 7.54
N ALA A 364 -32.20 1.28 7.37
CA ALA A 364 -32.69 2.35 6.52
C ALA A 364 -32.33 2.10 5.06
N GLU A 365 -31.15 1.53 4.80
CA GLU A 365 -30.75 1.06 3.47
C GLU A 365 -31.59 -0.14 3.02
N ALA A 366 -31.78 -1.15 3.88
CA ALA A 366 -32.66 -2.29 3.60
C ALA A 366 -34.13 -1.88 3.42
N ARG A 367 -34.60 -0.83 4.11
CA ARG A 367 -35.93 -0.25 3.88
C ARG A 367 -36.02 0.47 2.54
N ALA A 368 -34.99 1.21 2.15
CA ALA A 368 -34.95 1.87 0.85
C ALA A 368 -34.90 0.86 -0.31
N GLU A 369 -34.13 -0.22 -0.17
CA GLU A 369 -34.08 -1.31 -1.15
C GLU A 369 -35.42 -2.05 -1.26
N ARG A 370 -36.09 -2.34 -0.12
CA ARG A 370 -37.45 -2.92 -0.14
C ARG A 370 -38.46 -1.98 -0.79
N ALA A 371 -38.43 -0.69 -0.46
CA ALA A 371 -39.34 0.28 -1.05
C ALA A 371 -39.12 0.44 -2.57
N ALA A 372 -37.86 0.36 -3.03
CA ALA A 372 -37.53 0.36 -4.45
C ALA A 372 -38.02 -0.91 -5.16
N ALA A 373 -37.87 -2.09 -4.52
CA ALA A 373 -38.38 -3.35 -5.05
C ALA A 373 -39.93 -3.37 -5.13
N GLU A 374 -40.61 -2.84 -4.11
CA GLU A 374 -42.07 -2.69 -4.11
C GLU A 374 -42.55 -1.75 -5.22
N LEU A 375 -41.88 -0.62 -5.44
CA LEU A 375 -42.18 0.30 -6.56
C LEU A 375 -41.98 -0.36 -7.93
N LEU A 376 -40.93 -1.16 -8.11
CA LEU A 376 -40.69 -1.89 -9.36
C LEU A 376 -41.78 -2.95 -9.61
N ALA A 377 -42.25 -3.61 -8.56
CA ALA A 377 -43.38 -4.54 -8.62
C ALA A 377 -44.70 -3.84 -8.96
N GLU A 378 -44.97 -2.66 -8.39
CA GLU A 378 -46.15 -1.84 -8.74
C GLU A 378 -46.13 -1.32 -10.18
N LEU A 379 -44.94 -1.04 -10.72
CA LEU A 379 -44.75 -0.62 -12.11
C LEU A 379 -44.75 -1.80 -13.10
N GLY A 380 -44.86 -3.04 -12.62
CA GLY A 380 -44.95 -4.25 -13.45
C GLY A 380 -43.67 -4.59 -14.23
N LEU A 381 -42.51 -4.13 -13.75
CA LEU A 381 -41.19 -4.33 -14.39
C LEU A 381 -40.42 -5.47 -13.72
N ASP A 382 -41.07 -6.61 -13.49
CA ASP A 382 -40.46 -7.77 -12.83
C ASP A 382 -39.79 -8.67 -13.88
N ASP A 383 -38.48 -8.50 -14.09
CA ASP A 383 -37.67 -9.40 -14.91
C ASP A 383 -37.43 -10.72 -14.14
N SER A 384 -38.33 -11.68 -14.31
CA SER A 384 -38.13 -13.05 -13.81
C SER A 384 -37.52 -13.95 -14.89
N PRO A 385 -36.42 -14.67 -14.63
CA PRO A 385 -35.88 -15.65 -15.57
C PRO A 385 -36.74 -16.94 -15.57
N HIS A 386 -37.18 -17.36 -16.76
CA HIS A 386 -37.85 -18.64 -16.98
C HIS A 386 -36.94 -19.83 -16.61
N GLU A 387 -37.25 -20.54 -15.52
CA GLU A 387 -36.79 -21.90 -15.29
C GLU A 387 -37.78 -22.94 -15.87
N ALA A 388 -37.22 -23.95 -16.53
CA ALA A 388 -37.93 -25.09 -17.10
C ALA A 388 -38.28 -26.14 -16.01
N PRO A 389 -39.35 -26.94 -16.18
CA PRO A 389 -39.84 -27.80 -15.10
C PRO A 389 -39.10 -29.13 -15.02
N THR A 390 -38.68 -29.49 -13.80
CA THR A 390 -38.25 -30.83 -13.39
C THR A 390 -39.46 -31.69 -13.04
N GLY A 391 -39.53 -32.92 -13.58
CA GLY A 391 -40.53 -33.93 -13.25
C GLY A 391 -39.89 -35.26 -12.83
N GLU A 392 -40.02 -35.55 -11.52
CA GLU A 392 -40.19 -36.84 -10.83
C GLU A 392 -39.12 -37.96 -10.86
N ASP A 393 -38.64 -38.24 -9.65
CA ASP A 393 -37.95 -39.44 -9.18
C ASP A 393 -38.86 -40.68 -9.16
N GLN A 394 -38.34 -41.85 -9.55
CA GLN A 394 -38.38 -43.06 -8.71
C GLN A 394 -37.53 -44.21 -9.28
N ALA A 395 -36.58 -44.68 -8.47
CA ALA A 395 -35.78 -45.87 -8.70
C ALA A 395 -36.49 -47.15 -8.22
N LYS A 396 -36.44 -48.25 -9.02
CA LYS A 396 -36.06 -49.61 -8.56
C LYS A 396 -36.10 -50.69 -9.67
N LYS A 397 -35.11 -51.61 -9.53
CA LYS A 397 -35.06 -53.04 -9.93
C LYS A 397 -34.54 -53.47 -11.32
N SER A 398 -33.25 -53.83 -11.31
CA SER A 398 -32.68 -55.17 -11.63
C SER A 398 -33.16 -55.96 -12.87
N LYS A 399 -32.24 -56.26 -13.82
CA LYS A 399 -31.70 -57.61 -14.17
C LYS A 399 -30.94 -57.65 -15.52
N LYS A 400 -29.74 -58.25 -15.45
CA LYS A 400 -29.10 -59.23 -16.35
C LYS A 400 -29.31 -59.18 -17.89
N LYS A 401 -28.13 -59.21 -18.56
CA LYS A 401 -27.76 -60.00 -19.76
C LYS A 401 -28.53 -59.73 -21.08
N LYS A 402 -27.80 -59.30 -22.11
CA LYS A 402 -27.33 -60.21 -23.19
C LYS A 402 -26.35 -59.55 -24.15
N LYS A 403 -25.19 -60.21 -24.29
CA LYS A 403 -24.32 -60.19 -25.48
C LYS A 403 -25.11 -60.54 -26.75
N LYS A 404 -24.86 -59.80 -27.83
CA LYS A 404 -24.72 -60.25 -29.23
C LYS A 404 -24.13 -59.03 -29.96
N GLY A 405 -22.90 -59.04 -30.48
CA GLY A 405 -22.33 -60.07 -31.33
C GLY A 405 -22.70 -59.80 -32.78
N GLY A 406 -22.22 -58.67 -33.34
CA GLY A 406 -22.30 -58.34 -34.76
C GLY A 406 -20.89 -58.41 -35.36
N LYS A 407 -20.62 -59.50 -36.08
CA LYS A 407 -19.39 -59.76 -36.81
C LYS A 407 -19.17 -58.71 -37.90
N ASN A 408 -18.01 -58.07 -37.87
CA ASN A 408 -17.27 -57.73 -39.08
C ASN A 408 -16.58 -58.99 -39.62
N LYS A 409 -16.91 -59.35 -40.86
CA LYS A 409 -16.14 -60.11 -41.85
C LYS A 409 -16.86 -59.80 -43.16
N LYS A 410 -16.22 -59.45 -44.25
CA LYS A 410 -14.84 -59.69 -44.66
C LYS A 410 -14.62 -58.82 -45.90
N ARG A 411 -13.38 -58.42 -46.11
CA ARG A 411 -12.50 -59.38 -46.78
C ARG A 411 -11.37 -59.81 -45.87
#